data_AF-A0A0J1FEN1-F1
#
_entry.id   AF-A0A0J1FEN1-F1
#
_cell.length_a   1.000
_cell.length_b   1.000
_cell.length_c   1.000
_cell.angle_alpha   90.00
_cell.angle_beta   90.00
_cell.angle_gamma   90.00
#
_symmetry.space_group_name_H-M   'P 1'
#
loop_
_entity.id
_entity.type
_entity.pdbx_description
1 polymer ?
#
loop_
_entity_poly.entity_id
_entity_poly.type
_entity_poly.pdbx_seq_one_letter_code
_entity_poly.pdbx_strand_id
1 'polypeptide(L)'
;MCGGRSFGRTFFDSFGGGCGGGYGGCGGGDYYGSYGRTGASRGAGRDRESAGMEAEVRAMYASGEITQRQYYDALAQLDRGLFTWNDLQQMRQSNRVVGRVEQGGVPQNRELSSDLQQGTAGLEKQRNQIKDERRRTESVLANIRDSVTKLKEQMTLDEKMAQEIIGTDEERARSYLRHRQELVEQTAGLEARFKELSSDLAQLEQAELRIDAKKTEMEALAQRERVIRLAGEIKG
;
A
#
# COMPACT_ATOMS: atom_id res chain seq x y z
N MET A 1 -3.59 -37.83 -49.14
CA MET A 1 -2.77 -36.67 -49.56
C MET A 1 -1.67 -36.47 -48.52
N CYS A 2 -0.45 -36.23 -49.01
CA CYS A 2 0.86 -36.12 -48.33
C CYS A 2 0.82 -35.36 -46.99
N GLY A 3 1.54 -35.79 -45.95
CA GLY A 3 2.99 -35.53 -45.74
C GLY A 3 3.15 -34.19 -44.98
N GLY A 4 3.93 -33.99 -43.93
CA GLY A 4 5.20 -34.54 -43.49
C GLY A 4 5.82 -33.50 -42.54
N ARG A 5 6.73 -33.95 -41.68
CA ARG A 5 7.44 -33.23 -40.60
C ARG A 5 8.41 -32.15 -41.11
N SER A 6 8.82 -31.21 -40.23
CA SER A 6 10.21 -30.71 -39.98
C SER A 6 10.14 -29.32 -39.32
N PHE A 7 10.66 -29.04 -38.10
CA PHE A 7 12.06 -28.83 -37.66
C PHE A 7 12.89 -27.82 -38.50
N GLY A 8 13.47 -26.83 -37.82
CA GLY A 8 14.53 -25.91 -38.30
C GLY A 8 14.33 -24.47 -37.76
N ARG A 9 14.94 -24.06 -36.64
CA ARG A 9 16.24 -23.38 -36.52
C ARG A 9 16.49 -22.31 -37.60
N THR A 10 16.54 -21.06 -37.19
CA THR A 10 17.51 -20.07 -37.68
C THR A 10 18.19 -19.40 -36.50
N PHE A 11 19.51 -19.39 -36.61
CA PHE A 11 20.53 -18.96 -35.68
C PHE A 11 21.31 -17.89 -36.46
N PHE A 12 21.74 -16.83 -35.76
CA PHE A 12 22.87 -15.97 -36.11
C PHE A 12 22.78 -14.85 -37.17
N ASP A 13 23.53 -13.80 -36.83
CA ASP A 13 24.12 -12.72 -37.62
C ASP A 13 23.34 -11.42 -37.90
N SER A 14 23.65 -10.38 -37.11
CA SER A 14 24.41 -9.24 -37.65
C SER A 14 25.00 -8.33 -36.57
N PHE A 15 26.32 -8.40 -36.44
CA PHE A 15 27.19 -7.33 -35.94
C PHE A 15 27.58 -6.41 -37.11
N GLY A 16 27.78 -5.11 -36.81
CA GLY A 16 28.38 -4.10 -37.70
C GLY A 16 27.40 -2.94 -37.91
N GLY A 17 27.70 -1.66 -37.63
CA GLY A 17 28.97 -0.95 -37.60
C GLY A 17 28.86 0.25 -38.55
N GLY A 18 28.95 1.48 -38.03
CA GLY A 18 29.00 2.73 -38.82
C GLY A 18 28.52 3.93 -37.98
N CYS A 19 29.39 4.79 -37.45
CA CYS A 19 30.14 5.89 -38.08
C CYS A 19 29.30 7.17 -38.36
N GLY A 20 29.75 8.29 -37.75
CA GLY A 20 29.31 9.67 -37.98
C GLY A 20 28.89 10.34 -36.66
N GLY A 21 29.67 11.16 -35.95
CA GLY A 21 30.73 12.07 -36.39
C GLY A 21 30.13 13.40 -36.82
N GLY A 22 30.04 14.39 -35.93
CA GLY A 22 29.42 15.70 -36.25
C GLY A 22 29.33 16.67 -35.09
N TYR A 23 30.42 17.39 -34.88
CA TYR A 23 30.72 18.48 -33.96
C TYR A 23 29.72 19.65 -33.91
N GLY A 24 29.63 20.30 -32.74
CA GLY A 24 29.74 21.77 -32.65
C GLY A 24 28.52 22.57 -32.18
N GLY A 25 28.63 23.14 -30.97
CA GLY A 25 27.79 24.24 -30.45
C GLY A 25 27.59 24.09 -28.93
N CYS A 26 28.55 24.40 -28.06
CA CYS A 26 29.07 25.71 -27.64
C CYS A 26 28.01 26.71 -27.15
N GLY A 27 27.97 26.92 -25.82
CA GLY A 27 27.39 28.06 -25.11
C GLY A 27 26.23 27.66 -24.19
N GLY A 28 26.32 27.68 -22.87
CA GLY A 28 27.37 28.10 -21.95
C GLY A 28 26.82 28.05 -20.50
N GLY A 29 27.71 28.13 -19.51
CA GLY A 29 27.36 28.52 -18.14
C GLY A 29 27.46 27.43 -17.08
N ASP A 30 28.67 27.27 -16.57
CA ASP A 30 29.05 26.54 -15.36
C ASP A 30 28.32 27.04 -14.08
N TYR A 31 28.11 26.16 -13.08
CA TYR A 31 28.79 26.16 -11.77
C TYR A 31 28.03 25.35 -10.69
N TYR A 32 28.75 24.36 -10.11
CA TYR A 32 28.45 23.48 -8.96
C TYR A 32 27.34 22.41 -9.13
N GLY A 33 27.57 21.12 -8.91
CA GLY A 33 28.73 20.38 -8.45
C GLY A 33 28.43 18.89 -8.57
N SER A 34 29.32 18.18 -9.25
CA SER A 34 29.33 16.73 -9.39
C SER A 34 29.88 16.09 -8.11
N TYR A 35 29.08 15.27 -7.44
CA TYR A 35 29.57 14.12 -6.69
C TYR A 35 28.63 12.94 -6.93
N GLY A 36 29.19 11.83 -7.42
CA GLY A 36 28.75 10.50 -7.00
C GLY A 36 27.69 9.80 -7.84
N ARG A 37 28.03 9.44 -9.08
CA ARG A 37 27.42 8.30 -9.77
C ARG A 37 27.95 6.99 -9.15
N THR A 38 27.18 6.37 -8.26
CA THR A 38 27.23 4.91 -7.97
C THR A 38 26.01 4.52 -7.14
N GLY A 39 25.08 3.75 -7.71
CA GLY A 39 23.96 3.18 -6.96
C GLY A 39 22.75 2.89 -7.85
N ALA A 40 22.63 1.65 -8.28
CA ALA A 40 21.54 1.16 -9.11
C ALA A 40 20.17 1.23 -8.42
N SER A 41 19.15 1.56 -9.21
CA SER A 41 17.78 1.03 -9.18
C SER A 41 17.18 0.67 -7.81
N ARG A 42 16.46 1.64 -7.20
CA ARG A 42 15.27 1.42 -6.33
C ARG A 42 14.62 2.71 -5.74
N GLY A 43 15.18 3.91 -5.97
CA GLY A 43 14.69 5.16 -5.36
C GLY A 43 13.95 6.16 -6.28
N ALA A 44 14.10 6.05 -7.60
CA ALA A 44 13.69 7.13 -8.53
C ALA A 44 12.16 7.41 -8.62
N GLY A 45 11.31 6.50 -8.16
CA GLY A 45 9.86 6.71 -8.10
C GLY A 45 9.44 7.59 -6.94
N ARG A 46 10.06 7.41 -5.78
CA ARG A 46 9.71 8.11 -4.54
C ARG A 46 10.09 9.58 -4.60
N ASP A 47 11.24 9.89 -5.18
CA ASP A 47 11.71 11.28 -5.33
C ASP A 47 10.86 12.07 -6.33
N ARG A 48 10.33 11.41 -7.39
CA ARG A 48 9.39 12.05 -8.33
C ARG A 48 8.02 12.28 -7.72
N GLU A 49 7.50 11.33 -6.94
CA GLU A 49 6.23 11.48 -6.24
C GLU A 49 6.30 12.56 -5.17
N SER A 50 7.37 12.61 -4.38
CA SER A 50 7.62 13.68 -3.40
C SER A 50 7.73 15.04 -4.08
N ALA A 51 8.43 15.15 -5.20
CA ALA A 51 8.51 16.40 -5.96
C ALA A 51 7.15 16.86 -6.51
N GLY A 52 6.29 15.93 -6.93
CA GLY A 52 4.93 16.22 -7.38
C GLY A 52 4.02 16.71 -6.25
N MET A 53 4.11 16.09 -5.07
CA MET A 53 3.34 16.53 -3.89
C MET A 53 3.84 17.87 -3.35
N GLU A 54 5.15 18.11 -3.38
CA GLU A 54 5.74 19.39 -2.96
C GLU A 54 5.29 20.55 -3.84
N ALA A 55 5.28 20.36 -5.16
CA ALA A 55 4.80 21.37 -6.12
C ALA A 55 3.33 21.73 -5.87
N GLU A 56 2.51 20.74 -5.54
CA GLU A 56 1.09 20.94 -5.27
C GLU A 56 0.85 21.63 -3.92
N VAL A 57 1.61 21.31 -2.88
CA VAL A 57 1.57 22.02 -1.58
C VAL A 57 1.97 23.49 -1.75
N ARG A 58 2.99 23.78 -2.58
CA ARG A 58 3.35 25.16 -2.94
C ARG A 58 2.24 25.89 -3.71
N ALA A 59 1.58 25.20 -4.64
CA ALA A 59 0.46 25.77 -5.38
C ALA A 59 -0.72 26.13 -4.47
N MET A 60 -1.07 25.25 -3.52
CA MET A 60 -2.12 25.52 -2.53
C MET A 60 -1.78 26.68 -1.60
N TYR A 61 -0.50 26.87 -1.25
CA TYR A 61 -0.08 28.01 -0.44
C TYR A 61 -0.15 29.32 -1.25
N ALA A 62 0.29 29.27 -2.51
CA ALA A 62 0.23 30.41 -3.42
C ALA A 62 -1.21 30.83 -3.76
N SER A 63 -2.15 29.87 -3.83
CA SER A 63 -3.58 30.15 -4.03
C SER A 63 -4.30 30.59 -2.75
N GLY A 64 -3.63 30.56 -1.60
CA GLY A 64 -4.23 30.90 -0.30
C GLY A 64 -5.18 29.83 0.25
N GLU A 65 -5.18 28.63 -0.34
CA GLU A 65 -5.99 27.49 0.13
C GLU A 65 -5.48 26.91 1.44
N ILE A 66 -4.18 27.03 1.73
CA ILE A 66 -3.57 26.55 2.99
C ILE A 66 -2.86 27.69 3.72
N THR A 67 -2.87 27.64 5.05
CA THR A 67 -2.16 28.61 5.88
C THR A 67 -0.65 28.38 5.86
N GLN A 68 0.13 29.40 6.22
CA GLN A 68 1.59 29.32 6.31
C GLN A 68 2.06 28.18 7.23
N ARG A 69 1.35 27.92 8.34
CA ARG A 69 1.68 26.82 9.25
C ARG A 69 1.47 25.45 8.60
N GLN A 70 0.32 25.25 7.95
CA GLN A 70 0.01 24.02 7.23
C GLN A 70 1.01 23.75 6.10
N TYR A 71 1.47 24.80 5.42
CA TYR A 71 2.51 24.72 4.40
C TYR A 71 3.84 24.16 4.96
N TYR A 72 4.37 24.74 6.04
CA TYR A 72 5.64 24.27 6.62
C TYR A 72 5.52 22.88 7.26
N ASP A 73 4.38 22.57 7.89
CA ASP A 73 4.13 21.25 8.46
C ASP A 73 4.08 20.16 7.37
N ALA A 74 3.45 20.44 6.22
CA ALA A 74 3.39 19.54 5.07
C ALA A 74 4.78 19.30 4.45
N LEU A 75 5.59 20.35 4.29
CA LEU A 75 6.97 20.23 3.83
C LEU A 75 7.83 19.40 4.79
N ALA A 76 7.71 19.63 6.10
CA ALA A 76 8.44 18.86 7.10
C ALA A 76 8.03 17.36 7.11
N GLN A 77 6.78 17.04 6.76
CA GLN A 77 6.30 15.67 6.63
C GLN A 77 6.75 15.03 5.29
N LEU A 78 6.83 15.80 4.20
CA LEU A 78 7.38 15.38 2.91
C LEU A 78 8.87 15.01 3.05
N ASP A 79 9.66 15.85 3.73
CA ASP A 79 11.08 15.61 3.99
C ASP A 79 11.32 14.33 4.81
N ARG A 80 10.37 13.97 5.67
CA ARG A 80 10.42 12.75 6.49
C ARG A 80 9.83 11.53 5.80
N GLY A 81 9.27 11.68 4.59
CA GLY A 81 8.61 10.62 3.84
C GLY A 81 7.31 10.11 4.49
N LEU A 82 6.69 10.94 5.33
CA LEU A 82 5.46 10.62 6.08
C LEU A 82 4.21 11.24 5.44
N PHE A 83 4.39 12.05 4.41
CA PHE A 83 3.32 12.72 3.68
C PHE A 83 2.95 11.95 2.42
N THR A 84 1.65 11.68 2.24
CA THR A 84 1.12 10.90 1.12
C THR A 84 0.09 11.70 0.31
N TRP A 85 -0.22 11.22 -0.89
CA TRP A 85 -1.29 11.80 -1.73
C TRP A 85 -2.65 11.83 -1.03
N ASN A 86 -2.91 10.90 -0.11
CA ASN A 86 -4.14 10.90 0.67
C ASN A 86 -4.18 12.07 1.66
N ASP A 87 -3.04 12.39 2.29
CA ASP A 87 -2.92 13.54 3.19
C ASP A 87 -3.09 14.86 2.42
N LEU A 88 -2.59 14.92 1.17
CA LEU A 88 -2.80 16.06 0.28
C LEU A 88 -4.28 16.23 -0.11
N GLN A 89 -4.98 15.14 -0.45
CA GLN A 89 -6.41 15.17 -0.73
C GLN A 89 -7.23 15.58 0.49
N GLN A 90 -6.86 15.09 1.68
CA GLN A 90 -7.49 15.46 2.92
C GLN A 90 -7.33 16.97 3.20
N MET A 91 -6.14 17.53 2.93
CA MET A 91 -5.86 18.95 3.09
C MET A 91 -6.69 19.83 2.14
N ARG A 92 -6.91 19.39 0.88
CA ARG A 92 -7.83 20.07 -0.04
C ARG A 92 -9.29 20.00 0.44
N GLN A 93 -9.69 18.87 1.00
CA GLN A 93 -11.07 18.65 1.45
C GLN A 93 -11.38 19.44 2.72
N SER A 94 -10.44 19.50 3.68
CA SER A 94 -10.60 20.31 4.90
C SER A 94 -10.72 21.79 4.58
N ASN A 95 -9.99 22.27 3.58
CA ASN A 95 -9.90 23.70 3.31
C ASN A 95 -10.96 24.21 2.29
N ARG A 96 -11.58 23.31 1.51
CA ARG A 96 -12.78 23.65 0.71
C ARG A 96 -13.98 24.08 1.56
N VAL A 97 -14.01 23.74 2.85
CA VAL A 97 -15.06 24.19 3.79
C VAL A 97 -14.83 25.63 4.27
N VAL A 98 -13.62 26.19 4.08
CA VAL A 98 -13.19 27.49 4.62
C VAL A 98 -12.99 28.54 3.51
N GLY A 99 -13.66 28.36 2.36
CA GLY A 99 -13.66 29.31 1.24
C GLY A 99 -14.54 30.56 1.47
N ARG A 100 -14.69 31.04 2.71
CA ARG A 100 -15.31 32.34 3.01
C ARG A 100 -14.45 33.10 3.99
N VAL A 101 -13.78 34.11 3.46
CA VAL A 101 -12.98 35.11 4.15
C VAL A 101 -13.76 35.70 5.33
N GLU A 102 -13.26 35.55 6.55
CA GLU A 102 -13.44 36.55 7.59
C GLU A 102 -12.08 37.00 8.14
N GLN A 103 -11.79 38.27 7.86
CA GLN A 103 -10.70 39.03 8.43
C GLN A 103 -10.98 39.30 9.91
N GLY A 104 -9.96 39.15 10.75
CA GLY A 104 -9.89 39.84 12.04
C GLY A 104 -10.71 39.21 13.17
N GLY A 105 -10.15 38.19 13.81
CA GLY A 105 -10.60 37.71 15.11
C GLY A 105 -9.53 36.87 15.75
N VAL A 106 -9.10 37.23 16.97
CA VAL A 106 -8.23 36.40 17.81
C VAL A 106 -8.82 34.97 17.84
N PRO A 107 -8.06 33.90 17.52
CA PRO A 107 -8.63 32.58 17.38
C PRO A 107 -9.21 32.15 18.72
N GLN A 108 -10.54 32.08 18.79
CA GLN A 108 -11.25 31.55 19.93
C GLN A 108 -10.92 30.07 20.04
N ASN A 109 -10.41 29.70 21.21
CA ASN A 109 -10.14 28.35 21.74
C ASN A 109 -11.35 27.39 21.77
N ARG A 110 -12.37 27.57 20.90
CA ARG A 110 -13.59 26.75 20.86
C ARG A 110 -13.61 25.72 19.73
N GLU A 111 -13.03 26.01 18.57
CA GLU A 111 -13.13 25.13 17.38
C GLU A 111 -12.21 23.89 17.43
N LEU A 112 -11.02 24.02 18.03
CA LEU A 112 -10.08 22.90 18.17
C LEU A 112 -10.67 21.71 18.95
N SER A 113 -11.47 21.98 19.98
CA SER A 113 -12.09 20.94 20.80
C SER A 113 -13.16 20.11 20.05
N SER A 114 -13.93 20.74 19.14
CA SER A 114 -14.91 20.03 18.31
C SER A 114 -14.23 19.24 17.19
N ASP A 115 -13.16 19.78 16.62
CA ASP A 115 -12.40 19.12 15.54
C ASP A 115 -11.66 17.89 16.07
N LEU A 116 -11.10 17.95 17.28
CA LEU A 116 -10.51 16.79 17.95
C LEU A 116 -11.56 15.71 18.26
N GLN A 117 -12.77 16.10 18.68
CA GLN A 117 -13.87 15.15 18.92
C GLN A 117 -14.32 14.48 17.62
N GLN A 118 -14.51 15.25 16.53
CA GLN A 118 -14.86 14.68 15.22
C GLN A 118 -13.74 13.78 14.68
N GLY A 119 -12.47 14.15 14.86
CA GLY A 119 -11.31 13.35 14.49
C GLY A 119 -11.27 12.01 15.23
N THR A 120 -11.51 12.00 16.55
CA THR A 120 -11.55 10.76 17.34
C THR A 120 -12.69 9.83 16.91
N ALA A 121 -13.89 10.36 16.66
CA ALA A 121 -15.02 9.57 16.17
C ALA A 121 -14.77 8.99 14.77
N GLY A 122 -14.08 9.75 13.89
CA GLY A 122 -13.65 9.27 12.58
C GLY A 122 -12.66 8.11 12.67
N LEU A 123 -11.66 8.21 13.56
CA LEU A 123 -10.71 7.13 13.80
C LEU A 123 -11.37 5.89 14.41
N GLU A 124 -12.32 6.06 15.33
CA GLU A 124 -13.08 4.93 15.89
C GLU A 124 -13.88 4.19 14.81
N LYS A 125 -14.52 4.93 13.89
CA LYS A 125 -15.23 4.34 12.76
C LYS A 125 -14.29 3.54 11.87
N GLN A 126 -13.13 4.10 11.51
CA GLN A 126 -12.11 3.40 10.71
C GLN A 126 -11.58 2.16 11.42
N ARG A 127 -11.34 2.24 12.72
CA ARG A 127 -10.91 1.09 13.55
C ARG A 127 -11.95 -0.03 13.51
N ASN A 128 -13.22 0.30 13.69
CA ASN A 128 -14.30 -0.70 13.65
C ASN A 128 -14.42 -1.35 12.27
N GLN A 129 -14.27 -0.57 11.20
CA GLN A 129 -14.22 -1.11 9.84
C GLN A 129 -13.05 -2.10 9.66
N ILE A 130 -11.85 -1.75 10.12
CA ILE A 130 -10.69 -2.66 10.04
C ILE A 130 -10.93 -3.93 10.85
N LYS A 131 -11.53 -3.83 12.05
CA LYS A 131 -11.89 -5.00 12.86
C LYS A 131 -12.87 -5.92 12.15
N ASP A 132 -13.86 -5.36 11.48
CA ASP A 132 -14.85 -6.15 10.74
C ASP A 132 -14.21 -6.84 9.53
N GLU A 133 -13.36 -6.14 8.77
CA GLU A 133 -12.61 -6.76 7.67
C GLU A 133 -11.62 -7.82 8.15
N ARG A 134 -11.00 -7.62 9.32
CA ARG A 134 -10.12 -8.60 9.94
C ARG A 134 -10.87 -9.89 10.25
N ARG A 135 -12.04 -9.79 10.92
CA ARG A 135 -12.89 -10.94 11.22
C ARG A 135 -13.34 -11.70 9.98
N ARG A 136 -13.68 -10.97 8.90
CA ARG A 136 -14.02 -11.60 7.61
C ARG A 136 -12.83 -12.34 7.02
N THR A 137 -11.66 -11.73 7.04
CA THR A 137 -10.41 -12.34 6.53
C THR A 137 -10.03 -13.59 7.33
N GLU A 138 -10.11 -13.53 8.66
CA GLU A 138 -9.92 -14.66 9.57
C GLU A 138 -10.87 -15.82 9.24
N SER A 139 -12.15 -15.53 8.99
CA SER A 139 -13.14 -16.53 8.60
C SER A 139 -12.81 -17.17 7.25
N VAL A 140 -12.38 -16.38 6.26
CA VAL A 140 -11.97 -16.91 4.95
C VAL A 140 -10.74 -17.80 5.09
N LEU A 141 -9.74 -17.39 5.88
CA LEU A 141 -8.54 -18.20 6.15
C LEU A 141 -8.89 -19.54 6.81
N ALA A 142 -9.82 -19.55 7.76
CA ALA A 142 -10.32 -20.77 8.38
C ALA A 142 -10.98 -21.71 7.33
N ASN A 143 -11.84 -21.16 6.47
CA ASN A 143 -12.49 -21.94 5.40
C ASN A 143 -11.48 -22.53 4.40
N ILE A 144 -10.43 -21.76 4.04
CA ILE A 144 -9.36 -22.26 3.16
C ILE A 144 -8.61 -23.40 3.83
N ARG A 145 -8.30 -23.28 5.13
CA ARG A 145 -7.60 -24.31 5.89
C ARG A 145 -8.41 -25.61 5.97
N ASP A 146 -9.71 -25.50 6.21
CA ASP A 146 -10.62 -26.66 6.23
C ASP A 146 -10.70 -27.32 4.85
N SER A 147 -10.77 -26.51 3.78
CA SER A 147 -10.78 -27.02 2.41
C SER A 147 -9.49 -27.74 2.05
N VAL A 148 -8.33 -27.18 2.40
CA VAL A 148 -7.01 -27.82 2.20
C VAL A 148 -6.93 -29.15 2.96
N THR A 149 -7.48 -29.22 4.17
CA THR A 149 -7.50 -30.46 4.96
C THR A 149 -8.33 -31.54 4.28
N LYS A 150 -9.55 -31.19 3.83
CA LYS A 150 -10.43 -32.11 3.09
C LYS A 150 -9.82 -32.60 1.78
N LEU A 151 -9.16 -31.71 1.03
CA LEU A 151 -8.48 -32.09 -0.22
C LEU A 151 -7.31 -33.04 0.06
N LYS A 152 -6.54 -32.82 1.14
CA LYS A 152 -5.47 -33.74 1.55
C LYS A 152 -6.03 -35.11 1.95
N GLU A 153 -7.14 -35.17 2.66
CA GLU A 153 -7.81 -36.44 2.97
C GLU A 153 -8.24 -37.17 1.69
N GLN A 154 -8.85 -36.46 0.73
CA GLN A 154 -9.23 -37.02 -0.57
C GLN A 154 -8.02 -37.54 -1.36
N MET A 155 -6.91 -36.79 -1.39
CA MET A 155 -5.66 -37.23 -2.02
C MET A 155 -5.13 -38.54 -1.42
N THR A 156 -5.22 -38.70 -0.09
CA THR A 156 -4.79 -39.96 0.57
C THR A 156 -5.74 -41.12 0.25
N LEU A 157 -7.03 -40.85 0.08
CA LEU A 157 -8.01 -41.84 -0.32
C LEU A 157 -7.75 -42.31 -1.76
N ASP A 158 -7.56 -41.38 -2.70
CA ASP A 158 -7.23 -41.70 -4.08
C ASP A 158 -5.94 -42.52 -4.19
N GLU A 159 -4.93 -42.20 -3.38
CA GLU A 159 -3.68 -42.96 -3.33
C GLU A 159 -3.90 -44.41 -2.86
N LYS A 160 -4.72 -44.61 -1.82
CA LYS A 160 -5.09 -45.95 -1.35
C LYS A 160 -5.88 -46.73 -2.39
N MET A 161 -6.89 -46.11 -3.01
CA MET A 161 -7.70 -46.74 -4.06
C MET A 161 -6.83 -47.14 -5.26
N ALA A 162 -5.87 -46.30 -5.66
CA ALA A 162 -4.92 -46.64 -6.72
C ALA A 162 -4.05 -47.85 -6.34
N GLN A 163 -3.54 -47.90 -5.10
CA GLN A 163 -2.71 -49.01 -4.61
C GLN A 163 -3.48 -50.34 -4.54
N GLU A 164 -4.74 -50.32 -4.12
CA GLU A 164 -5.57 -51.53 -4.04
C GLU A 164 -5.92 -52.09 -5.43
N ILE A 165 -6.18 -51.20 -6.39
CA ILE A 165 -6.73 -51.58 -7.69
C ILE A 165 -5.65 -51.85 -8.73
N ILE A 166 -4.41 -51.37 -8.57
CA ILE A 166 -3.34 -51.51 -9.59
C ILE A 166 -3.07 -52.96 -10.03
N GLY A 167 -3.27 -53.94 -9.15
CA GLY A 167 -3.11 -55.36 -9.47
C GLY A 167 -4.27 -55.97 -10.26
N THR A 168 -5.40 -55.26 -10.37
CA THR A 168 -6.63 -55.73 -11.02
C THR A 168 -7.04 -54.89 -12.24
N ASP A 169 -6.86 -53.56 -12.17
CA ASP A 169 -7.21 -52.61 -13.22
C ASP A 169 -6.25 -51.41 -13.21
N GLU A 170 -5.25 -51.46 -14.08
CA GLU A 170 -4.22 -50.42 -14.18
C GLU A 170 -4.79 -49.08 -14.68
N GLU A 171 -5.76 -49.09 -15.61
CA GLU A 171 -6.34 -47.85 -16.14
C GLU A 171 -7.09 -47.10 -15.05
N ARG A 172 -7.82 -47.83 -14.21
CA ARG A 172 -8.52 -47.25 -13.07
C ARG A 172 -7.56 -46.78 -11.97
N ALA A 173 -6.47 -47.49 -11.71
CA ALA A 173 -5.44 -46.98 -10.80
C ALA A 173 -4.82 -45.66 -11.32
N ARG A 174 -4.56 -45.56 -12.63
CA ARG A 174 -4.06 -44.34 -13.27
C ARG A 174 -5.07 -43.18 -13.19
N SER A 175 -6.38 -43.44 -13.25
CA SER A 175 -7.39 -42.38 -13.11
C SER A 175 -7.41 -41.78 -11.71
N TYR A 176 -7.31 -42.60 -10.66
CA TYR A 176 -7.17 -42.11 -9.27
C TYR A 176 -5.89 -41.28 -9.08
N LEU A 177 -4.77 -41.71 -9.67
CA LEU A 177 -3.51 -40.93 -9.58
C LEU A 177 -3.59 -39.59 -10.33
N ARG A 178 -4.29 -39.52 -11.46
CA ARG A 178 -4.55 -38.26 -12.17
C ARG A 178 -5.42 -37.32 -11.33
N HIS A 179 -6.51 -37.83 -10.76
CA HIS A 179 -7.37 -37.03 -9.89
C HIS A 179 -6.59 -36.50 -8.67
N ARG A 180 -5.76 -37.34 -8.03
CA ARG A 180 -4.84 -36.90 -6.98
C ARG A 180 -3.91 -35.77 -7.43
N GLN A 181 -3.39 -35.82 -8.65
CA GLN A 181 -2.54 -34.75 -9.18
C GLN A 181 -3.31 -33.44 -9.37
N GLU A 182 -4.56 -33.49 -9.85
CA GLU A 182 -5.43 -32.32 -9.94
C GLU A 182 -5.69 -31.72 -8.54
N LEU A 183 -5.93 -32.56 -7.53
CA LEU A 183 -6.10 -32.11 -6.15
C LEU A 183 -4.81 -31.46 -5.58
N VAL A 184 -3.63 -31.95 -5.93
CA VAL A 184 -2.34 -31.33 -5.55
C VAL A 184 -2.26 -29.91 -6.10
N GLU A 185 -2.59 -29.70 -7.37
CA GLU A 185 -2.55 -28.40 -8.02
C GLU A 185 -3.55 -27.42 -7.38
N GLN A 186 -4.77 -27.88 -7.11
CA GLN A 186 -5.78 -27.10 -6.40
C GLN A 186 -5.31 -26.71 -4.99
N THR A 187 -4.71 -27.66 -4.26
CA THR A 187 -4.21 -27.43 -2.91
C THR A 187 -3.07 -26.41 -2.91
N ALA A 188 -2.14 -26.49 -3.85
CA ALA A 188 -1.06 -25.52 -4.00
C ALA A 188 -1.60 -24.11 -4.29
N GLY A 189 -2.62 -23.98 -5.13
CA GLY A 189 -3.30 -22.71 -5.40
C GLY A 189 -3.98 -22.12 -4.16
N LEU A 190 -4.64 -22.96 -3.36
CA LEU A 190 -5.25 -22.54 -2.09
C LEU A 190 -4.20 -22.14 -1.05
N GLU A 191 -3.09 -22.86 -0.95
CA GLU A 191 -2.00 -22.53 -0.04
C GLU A 191 -1.30 -21.21 -0.42
N ALA A 192 -1.19 -20.89 -1.71
CA ALA A 192 -0.70 -19.59 -2.16
C ALA A 192 -1.64 -18.45 -1.73
N ARG A 193 -2.95 -18.58 -2.00
CA ARG A 193 -3.96 -17.60 -1.57
C ARG A 193 -4.02 -17.46 -0.05
N PHE A 194 -3.84 -18.55 0.69
CA PHE A 194 -3.76 -18.53 2.15
C PHE A 194 -2.61 -17.65 2.63
N LYS A 195 -1.44 -17.76 2.01
CA LYS A 195 -0.26 -16.93 2.36
C LYS A 195 -0.49 -15.45 2.03
N GLU A 196 -1.08 -15.14 0.88
CA GLU A 196 -1.44 -13.77 0.50
C GLU A 196 -2.40 -13.15 1.52
N LEU A 197 -3.52 -13.82 1.80
CA LEU A 197 -4.51 -13.35 2.78
C LEU A 197 -3.96 -13.26 4.20
N SER A 198 -3.02 -14.14 4.59
CA SER A 198 -2.34 -14.07 5.88
C SER A 198 -1.43 -12.84 5.98
N SER A 199 -0.77 -12.47 4.87
CA SER A 199 0.01 -11.23 4.78
C SER A 199 -0.90 -10.01 4.88
N ASP A 200 -2.02 -10.01 4.17
CA ASP A 200 -3.01 -8.92 4.21
C ASP A 200 -3.59 -8.74 5.62
N LEU A 201 -3.86 -9.85 6.31
CA LEU A 201 -4.29 -9.84 7.71
C LEU A 201 -3.27 -9.14 8.62
N ALA A 202 -1.98 -9.47 8.47
CA ALA A 202 -0.92 -8.84 9.24
C ALA A 202 -0.80 -7.33 8.93
N GLN A 203 -1.05 -6.92 7.68
CA GLN A 203 -1.09 -5.51 7.32
C GLN A 203 -2.29 -4.78 7.95
N LEU A 204 -3.47 -5.41 8.00
CA LEU A 204 -4.65 -4.88 8.68
C LEU A 204 -4.41 -4.72 10.19
N GLU A 205 -3.74 -5.69 10.83
CA GLU A 205 -3.36 -5.58 12.25
C GLU A 205 -2.40 -4.41 12.50
N GLN A 206 -1.41 -4.21 11.63
CA GLN A 206 -0.53 -3.05 11.72
C GLN A 206 -1.29 -1.73 11.51
N ALA A 207 -2.25 -1.70 10.59
CA ALA A 207 -3.10 -0.53 10.38
C ALA A 207 -3.96 -0.22 11.61
N GLU A 208 -4.54 -1.23 12.26
CA GLU A 208 -5.29 -1.08 13.51
C GLU A 208 -4.40 -0.47 14.61
N LEU A 209 -3.18 -1.00 14.79
CA LEU A 209 -2.22 -0.47 15.78
C LEU A 209 -1.85 1.00 15.51
N ARG A 210 -1.69 1.40 14.25
CA ARG A 210 -1.42 2.79 13.89
C ARG A 210 -2.59 3.71 14.19
N ILE A 211 -3.83 3.26 13.96
CA ILE A 211 -5.03 4.02 14.30
C ILE A 211 -5.16 4.15 15.82
N ASP A 212 -4.94 3.06 16.56
CA ASP A 212 -4.97 3.09 18.03
C ASP A 212 -3.90 4.05 18.58
N ALA A 213 -2.68 4.05 18.03
CA ALA A 213 -1.65 5.02 18.38
C ALA A 213 -2.09 6.47 18.09
N LYS A 214 -2.60 6.76 16.89
CA LYS A 214 -3.13 8.10 16.55
C LYS A 214 -4.27 8.53 17.47
N LYS A 215 -5.15 7.61 17.86
CA LYS A 215 -6.23 7.90 18.80
C LYS A 215 -5.66 8.32 20.17
N THR A 216 -4.70 7.57 20.71
CA THR A 216 -4.06 7.92 21.99
C THR A 216 -3.32 9.26 21.94
N GLU A 217 -2.71 9.58 20.79
CA GLU A 217 -2.08 10.89 20.58
C GLU A 217 -3.10 12.03 20.61
N MET A 218 -4.23 11.89 19.90
CA MET A 218 -5.29 12.90 19.93
C MET A 218 -5.95 13.04 21.31
N GLU A 219 -6.13 11.93 22.04
CA GLU A 219 -6.62 11.97 23.42
C GLU A 219 -5.66 12.71 24.36
N ALA A 220 -4.35 12.47 24.22
CA ALA A 220 -3.32 13.19 24.98
C ALA A 220 -3.30 14.69 24.66
N LEU A 221 -3.47 15.05 23.37
CA LEU A 221 -3.59 16.45 22.96
C LEU A 221 -4.84 17.12 23.56
N ALA A 222 -5.99 16.45 23.51
CA ALA A 222 -7.22 16.93 24.12
C ALA A 222 -7.10 17.10 25.64
N GLN A 223 -6.39 16.19 26.33
CA GLN A 223 -6.11 16.31 27.77
C GLN A 223 -5.20 17.51 28.08
N ARG A 224 -4.14 17.73 27.29
CA ARG A 224 -3.25 18.89 27.43
C ARG A 224 -4.02 20.20 27.26
N GLU A 225 -4.93 20.26 26.30
CA GLU A 225 -5.77 21.44 26.06
C GLU A 225 -6.70 21.74 27.25
N ARG A 226 -7.33 20.71 27.84
CA ARG A 226 -8.15 20.87 29.06
C ARG A 226 -7.35 21.45 30.22
N VAL A 227 -6.11 20.99 30.43
CA VAL A 227 -5.23 21.50 31.49
C VAL A 227 -4.87 22.97 31.26
N ILE A 228 -4.53 23.35 30.02
CA ILE A 228 -4.22 24.74 29.66
C ILE A 228 -5.44 25.65 29.92
N ARG A 229 -6.64 25.19 29.57
CA ARG A 229 -7.88 25.94 29.80
C ARG A 229 -8.16 26.15 31.29
N LEU A 230 -8.07 25.09 32.10
CA LEU A 230 -8.25 25.18 33.56
C LEU A 230 -7.19 26.07 34.21
N ALA A 231 -5.94 26.02 33.75
CA ALA A 231 -4.88 26.88 34.25
C ALA A 231 -5.08 28.37 33.88
N GLY A 232 -5.71 28.64 32.74
CA GLY A 232 -6.12 29.99 32.34
C GLY A 232 -7.28 30.53 33.18
N GLU A 233 -8.24 29.68 33.54
CA GLU A 233 -9.38 30.02 34.40
C GLU A 233 -8.98 30.28 35.88
N ILE A 234 -7.84 29.74 36.35
CA ILE A 234 -7.33 29.96 37.71
C ILE A 234 -6.48 31.24 37.83
N LYS A 235 -5.92 31.75 36.72
CA LYS A 235 -5.06 32.94 36.70
C LYS A 235 -5.80 34.26 36.39
N GLY A 236 -7.06 34.18 35.98
CA GLY A 236 -7.96 35.33 35.81
C GLY A 236 -8.82 35.55 37.04
#